data_AF-A0A1A7YNQ1-F1
#
_entry.id   AF-A0A1A7YNQ1-F1
#
_cell.length_a   1.000
_cell.length_b   1.000
_cell.length_c   1.000
_cell.angle_alpha   90.00
_cell.angle_beta   90.00
_cell.angle_gamma   90.00
#
_symmetry.space_group_name_H-M   'P 1'
#
loop_
_entity.id
_entity.type
_entity.pdbx_description
1 polymer ?
#
loop_
_entity_poly.entity_id
_entity_poly.type
_entity_poly.pdbx_seq_one_letter_code
_entity_poly.pdbx_strand_id
1 'polypeptide(L)'
;VFSWEFYSAGLRRSFRLSRKDRQGSSGEGSEPGDQEFVTYEEVTRYQQRTNERPRLVVLIGSLGARINELKQRVIADNPHRYAVAVPHTTRPKKPHEKDGVEYHFVTKQQFDADVLNNKFIEHGEYKENQYGTSIEAVRSVQAKNKMCIVDVQPEALKRLRTAEFKPYVVFVKPRIPESRRRRSAATSPGGGEHGRITDEDLQEMRQSAIQIDQQYGHLVDRVLIKEDSASACAELRGVLERLERECFWVPLSWMRT
;
A
#
# COMPACT_ATOMS: atom_id res chain seq x y z
N VAL A 1 -33.74 -7.69 -9.21
CA VAL A 1 -32.59 -8.49 -9.69
C VAL A 1 -31.54 -7.48 -10.18
N PHE A 2 -30.67 -7.03 -9.29
CA PHE A 2 -29.66 -6.01 -9.61
C PHE A 2 -28.32 -6.72 -9.84
N SER A 3 -27.92 -6.77 -11.11
CA SER A 3 -26.71 -7.42 -11.59
C SER A 3 -25.46 -6.60 -11.19
N TRP A 4 -24.52 -7.28 -10.55
CA TRP A 4 -23.22 -6.75 -10.13
C TRP A 4 -22.20 -6.88 -11.28
N GLU A 5 -22.26 -6.01 -12.27
CA GLU A 5 -21.26 -5.95 -13.37
C GLU A 5 -20.65 -4.57 -13.56
N PHE A 6 -19.95 -4.08 -12.53
CA PHE A 6 -18.92 -3.04 -12.72
C PHE A 6 -17.58 -3.56 -12.20
N TYR A 7 -17.06 -4.59 -12.88
CA TYR A 7 -15.68 -5.03 -12.73
C TYR A 7 -14.76 -4.05 -13.47
N SER A 8 -14.31 -3.00 -12.79
CA SER A 8 -13.20 -2.19 -13.29
C SER A 8 -11.94 -3.05 -13.27
N ALA A 9 -11.39 -3.31 -14.45
CA ALA A 9 -10.24 -4.19 -14.65
C ALA A 9 -8.94 -3.54 -14.11
N GLY A 10 -8.06 -4.35 -13.50
CA GLY A 10 -6.85 -3.89 -12.79
C GLY A 10 -6.94 -3.80 -11.25
N LEU A 11 -8.11 -4.10 -10.68
CA LEU A 11 -8.39 -4.00 -9.25
C LEU A 11 -8.38 -5.38 -8.55
N ARG A 12 -7.31 -6.18 -8.68
CA ARG A 12 -7.12 -7.41 -7.88
C ARG A 12 -5.94 -7.28 -6.90
N ARG A 13 -5.92 -8.22 -5.93
CA ARG A 13 -5.13 -8.20 -4.68
C ARG A 13 -3.71 -7.67 -4.89
N SER A 14 -3.34 -6.64 -4.14
CA SER A 14 -1.95 -6.26 -3.96
C SER A 14 -1.15 -7.36 -3.27
N PHE A 15 0.12 -7.47 -3.65
CA PHE A 15 1.03 -8.51 -3.22
C PHE A 15 1.62 -8.17 -1.87
N ARG A 16 0.80 -8.30 -0.83
CA ARG A 16 1.29 -8.28 0.54
C ARG A 16 1.46 -9.71 1.01
N LEU A 17 2.69 -10.18 1.01
CA LEU A 17 3.04 -11.43 1.66
C LEU A 17 2.78 -11.28 3.16
N SER A 18 1.91 -12.12 3.70
CA SER A 18 1.80 -12.29 5.15
C SER A 18 3.15 -12.82 5.65
N ARG A 19 3.60 -12.35 6.82
CA ARG A 19 4.91 -12.67 7.41
C ARG A 19 5.15 -14.19 7.57
N LYS A 20 4.08 -14.99 7.49
CA LYS A 20 4.07 -16.44 7.75
C LYS A 20 4.66 -17.31 6.63
N ASP A 21 4.85 -16.78 5.42
CA ASP A 21 5.40 -17.56 4.29
C ASP A 21 6.91 -17.35 4.05
N ARG A 22 7.61 -16.61 4.92
CA ARG A 22 9.08 -16.44 4.83
C ARG A 22 9.82 -17.58 5.54
N GLN A 23 9.92 -18.73 4.89
CA GLN A 23 10.93 -19.72 5.24
C GLN A 23 11.68 -20.15 3.97
N GLY A 24 12.77 -19.44 3.67
CA GLY A 24 13.68 -19.79 2.57
C GLY A 24 14.24 -18.60 1.81
N SER A 25 15.12 -17.80 2.44
CA SER A 25 16.25 -17.16 1.74
C SER A 25 17.20 -16.58 2.79
N SER A 26 18.27 -17.32 3.05
CA SER A 26 19.43 -16.88 3.81
C SER A 26 20.50 -16.41 2.83
N GLY A 27 20.93 -15.15 2.96
CA GLY A 27 22.13 -14.64 2.31
C GLY A 27 21.92 -13.28 1.64
N GLU A 28 22.20 -12.20 2.36
CA GLU A 28 23.34 -11.32 2.13
C GLU A 28 23.26 -10.13 3.10
N GLY A 29 24.34 -9.92 3.84
CA GLY A 29 24.44 -8.88 4.85
C GLY A 29 24.35 -7.50 4.21
N SER A 30 23.27 -6.78 4.51
CA SER A 30 23.25 -5.34 4.32
C SER A 30 24.20 -4.72 5.34
N GLU A 31 25.31 -4.15 4.85
CA GLU A 31 26.14 -3.24 5.62
C GLU A 31 25.25 -2.17 6.28
N PRO A 32 25.55 -1.75 7.52
CA PRO A 32 24.82 -0.69 8.19
C PRO A 32 25.22 0.64 7.56
N GLY A 33 24.71 0.91 6.36
CA GLY A 33 24.79 2.23 5.75
C GLY A 33 24.07 3.22 6.66
N ASP A 34 24.82 4.22 7.12
CA ASP A 34 24.44 5.34 7.96
C ASP A 34 22.92 5.56 8.03
N GLN A 35 22.29 5.06 9.09
CA GLN A 35 21.04 5.67 9.58
C GLN A 35 21.43 7.04 10.13
N GLU A 36 21.60 7.99 9.23
CA GLU A 36 21.75 9.39 9.59
C GLU A 36 20.45 9.80 10.28
N PHE A 37 20.49 9.86 11.63
CA PHE A 37 19.37 10.31 12.43
C PHE A 37 19.19 11.80 12.17
N VAL A 38 18.47 12.12 11.10
CA VAL A 38 18.06 13.48 10.78
C VAL A 38 17.03 13.90 11.83
N THR A 39 17.48 14.59 12.88
CA THR A 39 16.61 15.11 13.95
C THR A 39 15.56 16.08 13.40
N TYR A 40 15.91 16.80 12.34
CA TYR A 40 15.04 17.76 11.64
C TYR A 40 15.26 17.68 10.14
N GLU A 41 14.18 17.49 9.38
CA GLU A 41 14.19 17.58 7.92
C GLU A 41 13.68 18.96 7.49
N GLU A 42 14.44 19.67 6.65
CA GLU A 42 13.97 20.94 6.08
C GLU A 42 12.78 20.70 5.15
N VAL A 43 11.69 21.44 5.38
CA VAL A 43 10.45 21.32 4.61
C VAL A 43 9.98 22.67 4.06
N THR A 44 9.18 22.61 3.00
CA THR A 44 8.50 23.78 2.42
C THR A 44 7.05 23.46 2.09
N ARG A 45 6.21 24.50 1.99
CA ARG A 45 4.81 24.38 1.58
C ARG A 45 4.76 24.13 0.07
N TYR A 46 4.16 23.01 -0.31
CA TYR A 46 3.93 22.63 -1.69
C TYR A 46 2.43 22.48 -1.95
N GLN A 47 1.97 23.09 -3.03
CA GLN A 47 0.62 22.92 -3.58
C GLN A 47 0.76 22.36 -4.99
N GLN A 48 -0.02 21.32 -5.30
CA GLN A 48 -0.03 20.71 -6.63
C GLN A 48 -0.41 21.77 -7.66
N ARG A 49 0.44 21.98 -8.67
CA ARG A 49 0.13 22.86 -9.80
C ARG A 49 -0.62 22.10 -10.88
N THR A 50 -1.46 22.81 -11.64
CA THR A 50 -2.29 22.23 -12.71
C THR A 50 -1.48 21.67 -13.89
N ASN A 51 -0.25 22.13 -14.08
CA ASN A 51 0.68 21.68 -15.12
C ASN A 51 1.65 20.57 -14.64
N GLU A 52 1.60 20.18 -13.37
CA GLU A 52 2.45 19.14 -12.80
C GLU A 52 1.71 17.81 -12.75
N ARG A 53 2.46 16.71 -12.89
CA ARG A 53 1.90 15.35 -12.72
C ARG A 53 1.37 15.17 -11.30
N PRO A 54 0.22 14.50 -11.09
CA PRO A 54 -0.32 14.28 -9.76
C PRO A 54 0.67 13.56 -8.84
N ARG A 55 0.74 13.99 -7.58
CA ARG A 55 1.52 13.30 -6.54
C ARG A 55 1.14 11.83 -6.43
N LEU A 56 2.11 11.00 -6.04
CA LEU A 56 1.88 9.61 -5.68
C LEU A 56 1.19 9.52 -4.32
N VAL A 57 0.18 8.65 -4.18
CA VAL A 57 -0.37 8.28 -2.87
C VAL A 57 0.09 6.89 -2.51
N VAL A 58 0.74 6.77 -1.35
CA VAL A 58 1.30 5.52 -0.85
C VAL A 58 0.55 5.07 0.38
N LEU A 59 -0.08 3.90 0.30
CA LEU A 59 -0.78 3.28 1.42
C LEU A 59 0.13 2.23 2.07
N ILE A 60 0.57 2.49 3.30
CA ILE A 60 1.21 1.48 4.16
C ILE A 60 0.20 1.05 5.22
N GLY A 61 0.33 -0.16 5.77
CA GLY A 61 -0.57 -0.54 6.85
C GLY A 61 -0.21 -1.79 7.60
N SER A 62 -0.75 -1.85 8.81
CA SER A 62 -0.53 -2.93 9.75
C SER A 62 -1.34 -4.17 9.39
N LEU A 63 -1.05 -5.27 10.07
CA LEU A 63 -1.88 -6.48 9.99
C LEU A 63 -3.36 -6.13 10.27
N GLY A 64 -4.25 -6.75 9.49
CA GLY A 64 -5.70 -6.53 9.54
C GLY A 64 -6.22 -5.21 8.94
N ALA A 65 -5.37 -4.33 8.41
CA ALA A 65 -5.82 -3.07 7.80
C ALA A 65 -6.65 -3.25 6.51
N ARG A 66 -6.47 -4.38 5.80
CA ARG A 66 -7.17 -4.71 4.53
C ARG A 66 -7.13 -3.57 3.50
N ILE A 67 -5.96 -2.95 3.32
CA ILE A 67 -5.75 -1.78 2.45
C ILE A 67 -6.22 -2.01 1.02
N ASN A 68 -6.03 -3.21 0.49
CA ASN A 68 -6.44 -3.50 -0.88
C ASN A 68 -7.94 -3.26 -1.10
N GLU A 69 -8.80 -3.63 -0.16
CA GLU A 69 -10.25 -3.42 -0.27
C GLU A 69 -10.60 -1.93 -0.24
N LEU A 70 -9.96 -1.18 0.67
CA LEU A 70 -10.11 0.27 0.78
C LEU A 70 -9.67 0.97 -0.52
N LYS A 71 -8.47 0.65 -1.01
CA LYS A 71 -7.92 1.16 -2.27
C LYS A 71 -8.86 0.89 -3.44
N GLN A 72 -9.34 -0.35 -3.56
CA GLN A 72 -10.18 -0.77 -4.67
C GLN A 72 -11.49 0.01 -4.72
N ARG A 73 -12.13 0.18 -3.56
CA ARG A 73 -13.39 0.90 -3.46
C ARG A 73 -13.24 2.38 -3.83
N VAL A 74 -12.21 3.04 -3.33
CA VAL A 74 -11.97 4.47 -3.65
C VAL A 74 -11.67 4.70 -5.13
N ILE A 75 -10.95 3.77 -5.79
CA ILE A 75 -10.68 3.87 -7.22
C ILE A 75 -11.93 3.59 -8.05
N ALA A 76 -12.74 2.60 -7.66
CA ALA A 76 -13.99 2.29 -8.34
C ALA A 76 -14.99 3.46 -8.30
N ASP A 77 -14.99 4.25 -7.21
CA ASP A 77 -15.83 5.44 -7.10
C ASP A 77 -15.42 6.54 -8.10
N ASN A 78 -14.12 6.66 -8.47
CA ASN A 78 -13.59 7.72 -9.33
C ASN A 78 -12.48 7.25 -10.29
N PRO A 79 -12.78 6.34 -11.24
CA PRO A 79 -11.77 5.71 -12.10
C PRO A 79 -11.13 6.67 -13.13
N HIS A 80 -11.74 7.85 -13.32
CA HIS A 80 -11.21 8.90 -14.19
C HIS A 80 -10.08 9.69 -13.53
N ARG A 81 -10.08 9.81 -12.18
CA ARG A 81 -9.07 10.55 -11.41
C ARG A 81 -8.00 9.64 -10.80
N TYR A 82 -8.40 8.45 -10.38
CA TYR A 82 -7.53 7.53 -9.64
C TYR A 82 -7.22 6.28 -10.45
N ALA A 83 -6.01 5.76 -10.27
CA ALA A 83 -5.60 4.49 -10.87
C ALA A 83 -4.52 3.80 -10.01
N VAL A 84 -4.36 2.49 -10.22
CA VAL A 84 -3.28 1.70 -9.63
C VAL A 84 -2.18 1.47 -10.66
N ALA A 85 -0.95 1.31 -10.17
CA ALA A 85 0.14 0.74 -10.95
C ALA A 85 -0.16 -0.74 -11.24
N VAL A 86 0.00 -1.16 -12.50
CA VAL A 86 -0.17 -2.57 -12.90
C VAL A 86 1.10 -3.35 -12.53
N PRO A 87 1.02 -4.33 -11.62
CA PRO A 87 2.19 -5.11 -11.22
C PRO A 87 2.60 -6.13 -12.30
N HIS A 88 3.81 -6.66 -12.16
CA HIS A 88 4.34 -7.74 -12.99
C HIS A 88 4.19 -9.07 -12.26
N THR A 89 4.06 -10.15 -13.01
CA THR A 89 4.07 -11.51 -12.47
C THR A 89 4.70 -12.52 -13.42
N THR A 90 5.33 -13.55 -12.86
CA THR A 90 5.75 -14.75 -13.61
C THR A 90 4.66 -15.80 -13.72
N ARG A 91 3.54 -15.61 -13.03
CA ARG A 91 2.40 -16.54 -13.09
C ARG A 91 1.83 -16.57 -14.51
N PRO A 92 1.47 -17.74 -15.06
CA PRO A 92 0.74 -17.81 -16.30
C PRO A 92 -0.57 -17.02 -16.26
N LYS A 93 -0.84 -16.28 -17.34
CA LYS A 93 -2.09 -15.55 -17.55
C LYS A 93 -3.28 -16.51 -17.61
N LYS A 94 -4.35 -16.23 -16.86
CA LYS A 94 -5.60 -17.00 -16.95
C LYS A 94 -6.43 -16.57 -18.16
N PRO A 95 -7.36 -17.41 -18.65
CA PRO A 95 -8.16 -17.09 -19.84
C PRO A 95 -8.96 -15.78 -19.77
N HIS A 96 -9.40 -15.38 -18.57
CA HIS A 96 -10.17 -14.15 -18.33
C HIS A 96 -9.30 -12.92 -18.01
N GLU A 97 -7.98 -13.07 -17.94
CA GLU A 97 -7.06 -11.98 -17.64
C GLU A 97 -6.50 -11.37 -18.93
N LYS A 98 -6.27 -10.05 -18.91
CA LYS A 98 -5.68 -9.28 -19.99
C LYS A 98 -4.31 -8.75 -19.54
N ASP A 99 -3.32 -8.91 -20.42
CA ASP A 99 -1.99 -8.38 -20.19
C ASP A 99 -2.03 -6.85 -20.17
N GLY A 100 -1.28 -6.25 -19.24
CA GLY A 100 -1.27 -4.80 -19.01
C GLY A 100 -2.53 -4.25 -18.32
N VAL A 101 -3.44 -5.13 -17.89
CA VAL A 101 -4.65 -4.75 -17.14
C VAL A 101 -4.58 -5.29 -15.73
N GLU A 102 -4.64 -6.62 -15.55
CA GLU A 102 -4.47 -7.23 -14.23
C GLU A 102 -3.00 -7.30 -13.82
N TYR A 103 -2.16 -7.73 -14.76
CA TYR A 103 -0.72 -7.89 -14.60
C TYR A 103 -0.01 -7.65 -15.93
N HIS A 104 1.26 -7.29 -15.84
CA HIS A 104 2.23 -7.60 -16.88
C HIS A 104 2.73 -9.03 -16.68
N PHE A 105 2.32 -9.94 -17.56
CA PHE A 105 2.70 -11.35 -17.50
C PHE A 105 4.05 -11.53 -18.18
N VAL A 106 5.11 -11.70 -17.40
CA VAL A 106 6.50 -11.77 -17.87
C VAL A 106 7.12 -13.15 -17.60
N THR A 107 8.20 -13.47 -18.28
CA THR A 107 8.96 -14.70 -17.98
C THR A 107 9.76 -14.53 -16.69
N LYS A 108 10.11 -15.64 -16.03
CA LYS A 108 10.99 -15.62 -14.84
C LYS A 108 12.34 -14.97 -15.15
N GLN A 109 12.93 -15.27 -16.30
CA GLN A 109 14.18 -14.66 -16.75
C GLN A 109 14.07 -13.13 -16.88
N GLN A 110 12.97 -12.63 -17.45
CA GLN A 110 12.74 -11.19 -17.57
C GLN A 110 12.53 -10.55 -16.18
N PHE A 111 11.77 -11.21 -15.32
CA PHE A 111 11.53 -10.73 -13.96
C PHE A 111 12.84 -10.63 -13.15
N ASP A 112 13.67 -11.68 -13.18
CA ASP A 112 14.97 -11.72 -12.51
C ASP A 112 15.92 -10.64 -13.07
N ALA A 113 15.93 -10.43 -14.39
CA ALA A 113 16.68 -9.34 -15.01
C ALA A 113 16.18 -7.96 -14.54
N ASP A 114 14.87 -7.76 -14.40
CA ASP A 114 14.29 -6.50 -13.93
C ASP A 114 14.55 -6.25 -12.43
N VAL A 115 14.67 -7.32 -11.62
CA VAL A 115 15.16 -7.26 -10.23
C VAL A 115 16.62 -6.80 -10.20
N LEU A 116 17.51 -7.43 -10.97
CA LEU A 116 18.94 -7.06 -11.03
C LEU A 116 19.16 -5.63 -11.50
N ASN A 117 18.30 -5.15 -12.41
CA ASN A 117 18.32 -3.77 -12.91
C ASN A 117 17.59 -2.77 -11.99
N ASN A 118 17.22 -3.16 -10.76
CA ASN A 118 16.54 -2.30 -9.78
C ASN A 118 15.25 -1.64 -10.29
N LYS A 119 14.50 -2.29 -11.20
CA LYS A 119 13.28 -1.71 -11.79
C LYS A 119 12.05 -1.79 -10.87
N PHE A 120 12.08 -2.65 -9.86
CA PHE A 120 10.96 -2.85 -8.94
C PHE A 120 11.02 -1.90 -7.74
N ILE A 121 9.87 -1.38 -7.31
CA ILE A 121 9.66 -0.68 -6.03
C ILE A 121 9.57 -1.67 -4.88
N GLU A 122 8.96 -2.82 -5.14
CA GLU A 122 8.90 -3.99 -4.28
C GLU A 122 8.68 -5.23 -5.15
N HIS A 123 9.17 -6.37 -4.69
CA HIS A 123 8.91 -7.66 -5.30
C HIS A 123 8.93 -8.76 -4.24
N GLY A 124 8.29 -9.88 -4.54
CA GLY A 124 8.24 -11.04 -3.67
C GLY A 124 7.71 -12.28 -4.39
N GLU A 125 7.79 -13.41 -3.71
CA GLU A 125 7.32 -14.69 -4.22
C GLU A 125 6.05 -15.13 -3.49
N TYR A 126 5.06 -15.58 -4.25
CA TYR A 126 3.83 -16.15 -3.72
C TYR A 126 3.42 -17.36 -4.55
N LYS A 127 3.23 -18.52 -3.89
CA LYS A 127 2.88 -19.79 -4.55
C LYS A 127 3.77 -20.05 -5.76
N GLU A 128 5.09 -20.03 -5.54
CA GLU A 128 6.13 -20.32 -6.54
C GLU A 128 6.18 -19.35 -7.73
N ASN A 129 5.41 -18.26 -7.68
CA ASN A 129 5.39 -17.23 -8.71
C ASN A 129 5.88 -15.90 -8.13
N GLN A 130 6.66 -15.18 -8.91
CA GLN A 130 7.13 -13.86 -8.52
C GLN A 130 6.11 -12.79 -8.89
N TYR A 131 6.06 -11.75 -8.08
CA TYR A 131 5.23 -10.58 -8.27
C TYR A 131 6.00 -9.33 -7.88
N GLY A 132 5.80 -8.24 -8.60
CA GLY A 132 6.49 -6.98 -8.31
C GLY A 132 5.81 -5.77 -8.90
N THR A 133 5.90 -4.64 -8.20
CA THR A 133 5.39 -3.35 -8.68
C THR A 133 6.57 -2.54 -9.20
N SER A 134 6.62 -2.22 -10.50
CA SER A 134 7.75 -1.49 -11.08
C SER A 134 7.61 0.01 -10.90
N ILE A 135 8.75 0.71 -10.87
CA ILE A 135 8.79 2.18 -10.86
C ILE A 135 8.07 2.72 -12.11
N GLU A 136 8.28 2.06 -13.26
CA GLU A 136 7.65 2.44 -14.52
C GLU A 136 6.12 2.28 -14.51
N ALA A 137 5.59 1.31 -13.77
CA ALA A 137 4.14 1.16 -13.63
C ALA A 137 3.51 2.37 -12.90
N VAL A 138 4.22 2.97 -11.95
CA VAL A 138 3.79 4.22 -11.29
C VAL A 138 3.87 5.40 -12.26
N ARG A 139 4.99 5.54 -12.97
CA ARG A 139 5.20 6.59 -13.99
C ARG A 139 4.13 6.54 -15.07
N SER A 140 3.77 5.34 -15.52
CA SER A 140 2.74 5.12 -16.54
C SER A 140 1.35 5.63 -16.12
N VAL A 141 1.03 5.58 -14.82
CA VAL A 141 -0.23 6.14 -14.29
C VAL A 141 -0.17 7.66 -14.24
N GLN A 142 0.92 8.21 -13.72
CA GLN A 142 1.11 9.67 -13.64
C GLN A 142 1.20 10.33 -15.02
N ALA A 143 1.76 9.63 -16.01
CA ALA A 143 1.81 10.09 -17.41
C ALA A 143 0.41 10.22 -18.04
N LYS A 144 -0.59 9.49 -17.52
CA LYS A 144 -2.01 9.62 -17.90
C LYS A 144 -2.75 10.70 -17.10
N ASN A 145 -2.01 11.55 -16.37
CA ASN A 145 -2.51 12.59 -15.50
C ASN A 145 -3.51 12.10 -14.44
N LYS A 146 -3.33 10.85 -13.96
CA LYS A 146 -4.11 10.28 -12.87
C LYS A 146 -3.28 10.22 -11.59
N MET A 147 -3.94 10.40 -10.46
CA MET A 147 -3.32 10.17 -9.16
C MET A 147 -3.13 8.66 -8.96
N CYS A 148 -1.86 8.25 -8.88
CA CYS A 148 -1.50 6.86 -8.66
C CYS A 148 -1.65 6.53 -7.19
N ILE A 149 -2.44 5.50 -6.88
CA ILE A 149 -2.60 4.99 -5.51
C ILE A 149 -1.94 3.61 -5.46
N VAL A 150 -0.80 3.54 -4.79
CA VAL A 150 -0.07 2.28 -4.58
C VAL A 150 -0.17 1.86 -3.13
N ASP A 151 -0.14 0.57 -2.90
CA ASP A 151 -0.07 0.02 -1.57
C ASP A 151 1.12 -0.93 -1.51
N VAL A 152 2.08 -0.62 -0.65
CA VAL A 152 3.40 -1.24 -0.62
C VAL A 152 3.80 -1.56 0.81
N GLN A 153 4.85 -2.36 0.98
CA GLN A 153 5.51 -2.51 2.28
C GLN A 153 6.24 -1.20 2.66
N PRO A 154 6.31 -0.83 3.95
CA PRO A 154 6.98 0.41 4.39
C PRO A 154 8.42 0.55 3.90
N GLU A 155 9.15 -0.56 3.76
CA GLU A 155 10.53 -0.61 3.24
C GLU A 155 10.65 -0.01 1.83
N ALA A 156 9.57 -0.04 1.04
CA ALA A 156 9.54 0.52 -0.31
C ALA A 156 9.53 2.06 -0.32
N LEU A 157 9.22 2.72 0.81
CA LEU A 157 9.21 4.18 0.91
C LEU A 157 10.56 4.79 0.56
N LYS A 158 11.68 4.09 0.83
CA LYS A 158 13.03 4.55 0.45
C LYS A 158 13.20 4.77 -1.05
N ARG A 159 12.45 4.02 -1.89
CA ARG A 159 12.47 4.16 -3.36
C ARG A 159 11.46 5.18 -3.86
N LEU A 160 10.38 5.42 -3.10
CA LEU A 160 9.28 6.30 -3.50
C LEU A 160 9.43 7.72 -2.99
N ARG A 161 10.18 7.95 -1.89
CA ARG A 161 10.37 9.24 -1.24
C ARG A 161 11.37 10.12 -2.01
N THR A 162 10.99 10.51 -3.21
CA THR A 162 11.83 11.29 -4.14
C THR A 162 11.10 12.53 -4.66
N ALA A 163 11.87 13.49 -5.20
CA ALA A 163 11.35 14.68 -5.85
C ALA A 163 10.46 14.36 -7.06
N GLU A 164 10.66 13.20 -7.69
CA GLU A 164 9.86 12.73 -8.84
C GLU A 164 8.42 12.43 -8.43
N PHE A 165 8.23 11.64 -7.37
CA PHE A 165 6.91 11.15 -6.98
C PHE A 165 6.20 12.03 -5.96
N LYS A 166 6.96 12.79 -5.16
CA LYS A 166 6.48 13.60 -4.04
C LYS A 166 5.40 12.87 -3.24
N PRO A 167 5.66 11.66 -2.73
CA PRO A 167 4.61 10.78 -2.21
C PRO A 167 3.85 11.45 -1.06
N TYR A 168 2.58 11.11 -0.93
CA TYR A 168 1.76 11.36 0.25
C TYR A 168 1.45 10.02 0.90
N VAL A 169 2.02 9.79 2.08
CA VAL A 169 2.03 8.50 2.76
C VAL A 169 0.89 8.42 3.77
N VAL A 170 -0.04 7.50 3.54
CA VAL A 170 -1.15 7.22 4.44
C VAL A 170 -0.90 5.89 5.14
N PHE A 171 -0.75 5.93 6.46
CA PHE A 171 -0.68 4.75 7.30
C PHE A 171 -2.08 4.30 7.73
N VAL A 172 -2.53 3.18 7.20
CA VAL A 172 -3.82 2.59 7.56
C VAL A 172 -3.63 1.54 8.64
N LYS A 173 -4.33 1.69 9.76
CA LYS A 173 -4.39 0.69 10.82
C LYS A 173 -5.84 0.40 11.21
N PRO A 174 -6.20 -0.86 11.52
CA PRO A 174 -7.54 -1.18 11.96
C PRO A 174 -7.79 -0.60 13.36
N ARG A 175 -9.05 -0.30 13.67
CA ARG A 175 -9.46 -0.07 15.05
C ARG A 175 -9.37 -1.39 15.81
N ILE A 176 -8.44 -1.47 16.74
CA ILE A 176 -8.27 -2.65 17.61
C ILE A 176 -9.01 -2.35 18.91
N PRO A 177 -10.09 -3.08 19.25
CA PRO A 177 -10.77 -2.91 20.53
C PRO A 177 -9.78 -3.07 21.68
N GLU A 178 -9.92 -2.27 22.74
CA GLU A 178 -9.24 -2.60 23.98
C GLU A 178 -9.88 -3.87 24.53
N SER A 179 -9.05 -4.84 24.92
CA SER A 179 -9.50 -6.06 25.56
C SER A 179 -10.20 -5.66 26.86
N ARG A 180 -11.54 -5.54 26.82
CA ARG A 180 -12.31 -5.29 28.03
C ARG A 180 -12.12 -6.53 28.88
N ARG A 181 -11.40 -6.42 30.00
CA ARG A 181 -11.38 -7.42 31.07
C ARG A 181 -12.83 -7.61 31.57
N ARG A 182 -13.65 -8.42 30.90
CA ARG A 182 -14.90 -8.97 31.42
C ARG A 182 -14.48 -10.30 32.03
N ARG A 183 -14.49 -10.57 33.35
CA ARG A 183 -15.54 -10.31 34.35
C ARG A 183 -16.94 -10.50 33.80
N SER A 184 -17.24 -11.68 33.24
CA SER A 184 -18.48 -12.42 33.53
C SER A 184 -18.32 -13.85 33.02
N ALA A 185 -18.35 -14.82 33.92
CA ALA A 185 -18.82 -16.16 33.60
C ALA A 185 -20.28 -16.04 33.10
N ALA A 186 -20.62 -16.79 32.03
CA ALA A 186 -21.93 -17.39 31.75
C ALA A 186 -22.21 -17.50 30.22
N THR A 187 -22.38 -18.76 29.79
CA THR A 187 -23.29 -19.26 28.75
C THR A 187 -23.17 -18.78 27.30
N SER A 188 -22.57 -19.63 26.46
CA SER A 188 -23.27 -20.35 25.36
C SER A 188 -22.26 -21.20 24.54
N PRO A 189 -22.37 -22.54 24.53
CA PRO A 189 -21.68 -23.39 23.57
C PRO A 189 -22.58 -23.58 22.35
N GLY A 190 -22.30 -22.88 21.24
CA GLY A 190 -23.07 -23.06 20.01
C GLY A 190 -22.86 -21.95 18.99
N GLY A 191 -21.96 -22.18 18.03
CA GLY A 191 -21.86 -21.34 16.83
C GLY A 191 -20.46 -21.30 16.20
N GLY A 192 -20.15 -22.30 15.35
CA GLY A 192 -19.21 -22.28 14.22
C GLY A 192 -17.80 -21.68 14.40
N GLU A 193 -16.78 -22.55 14.40
CA GLU A 193 -15.33 -22.24 14.46
C GLU A 193 -14.71 -21.61 13.18
N HIS A 194 -15.46 -20.84 12.39
CA HIS A 194 -14.89 -20.15 11.22
C HIS A 194 -15.13 -18.64 11.29
N GLY A 195 -14.12 -17.91 11.76
CA GLY A 195 -14.00 -16.46 11.52
C GLY A 195 -14.03 -15.52 12.72
N ARG A 196 -13.93 -16.01 13.96
CA ARG A 196 -13.72 -15.13 15.12
C ARG A 196 -12.22 -14.80 15.24
N ILE A 197 -11.89 -13.51 15.08
CA ILE A 197 -10.55 -12.96 15.36
C ILE A 197 -10.22 -13.29 16.82
N THR A 198 -9.09 -13.96 17.07
CA THR A 198 -8.69 -14.35 18.44
C THR A 198 -8.02 -13.19 19.18
N ASP A 199 -7.86 -13.31 20.49
CA ASP A 199 -7.12 -12.30 21.27
C ASP A 199 -5.64 -12.24 20.84
N GLU A 200 -5.06 -13.37 20.42
CA GLU A 200 -3.72 -13.44 19.84
C GLU A 200 -3.64 -12.67 18.52
N ASP A 201 -4.61 -12.86 17.61
CA ASP A 201 -4.69 -12.09 16.37
C ASP A 201 -4.76 -10.58 16.65
N LEU A 202 -5.58 -10.16 17.62
CA LEU A 202 -5.70 -8.75 18.03
C LEU A 202 -4.38 -8.21 18.59
N GLN A 203 -3.65 -9.02 19.34
CA GLN A 203 -2.34 -8.66 19.87
C GLN A 203 -1.28 -8.55 18.77
N GLU A 204 -1.26 -9.46 17.80
CA GLU A 204 -0.39 -9.38 16.62
C GLU A 204 -0.68 -8.14 15.76
N MET A 205 -1.98 -7.84 15.55
CA MET A 205 -2.41 -6.62 14.85
C MET A 205 -1.91 -5.36 15.56
N ARG A 206 -1.99 -5.33 16.90
CA ARG A 206 -1.53 -4.22 17.73
C ARG A 206 -0.02 -4.06 17.63
N GLN A 207 0.71 -5.17 17.77
CA GLN A 207 2.16 -5.16 17.69
C GLN A 207 2.66 -4.72 16.31
N SER A 208 2.01 -5.18 15.23
CA SER A 208 2.32 -4.75 13.87
C SER A 208 2.10 -3.25 13.68
N ALA A 209 1.01 -2.68 14.23
CA ALA A 209 0.75 -1.25 14.13
C ALA A 209 1.81 -0.42 14.88
N ILE A 210 2.20 -0.86 16.09
CA ILE A 210 3.26 -0.22 16.89
C ILE A 210 4.60 -0.27 16.15
N GLN A 211 4.98 -1.43 15.59
CA GLN A 211 6.24 -1.60 14.88
C GLN A 211 6.36 -0.66 13.68
N ILE A 212 5.31 -0.56 12.86
CA ILE A 212 5.30 0.34 11.69
C ILE A 212 5.38 1.80 12.13
N ASP A 213 4.64 2.19 13.16
CA ASP A 213 4.64 3.56 13.68
C ASP A 213 6.01 3.97 14.24
N GLN A 214 6.65 3.09 15.01
CA GLN A 214 7.98 3.31 15.56
C GLN A 214 9.05 3.44 14.47
N GLN A 215 9.02 2.58 13.46
CA GLN A 215 10.08 2.50 12.45
C GLN A 215 9.89 3.51 11.30
N TYR A 216 8.63 3.79 10.92
CA TYR A 216 8.31 4.55 9.71
C TYR A 216 7.37 5.73 9.95
N GLY A 217 6.89 5.96 11.18
CA GLY A 217 5.92 7.01 11.50
C GLY A 217 6.39 8.41 11.11
N HIS A 218 7.69 8.67 11.16
CA HIS A 218 8.30 9.94 10.71
C HIS A 218 8.17 10.20 9.19
N LEU A 219 7.84 9.16 8.40
CA LEU A 219 7.59 9.27 6.96
C LEU A 219 6.10 9.37 6.62
N VAL A 220 5.21 9.30 7.60
CA VAL A 220 3.75 9.24 7.42
C VAL A 220 3.14 10.63 7.46
N ASP A 221 2.40 11.01 6.41
CA ASP A 221 1.67 12.27 6.35
C ASP A 221 0.31 12.19 7.06
N ARG A 222 -0.34 11.01 7.03
CA ARG A 222 -1.67 10.80 7.61
C ARG A 222 -1.82 9.39 8.17
N VAL A 223 -2.34 9.29 9.39
CA VAL A 223 -2.81 8.01 9.96
C VAL A 223 -4.32 7.90 9.76
N LEU A 224 -4.76 6.79 9.14
CA LEU A 224 -6.18 6.46 8.93
C LEU A 224 -6.53 5.26 9.82
N ILE A 225 -7.45 5.46 10.76
CA ILE A 225 -7.93 4.40 11.65
C ILE A 225 -9.20 3.81 11.06
N LYS A 226 -9.10 2.57 10.56
CA LYS A 226 -10.21 1.88 9.92
C LYS A 226 -11.13 1.25 10.97
N GLU A 227 -12.23 1.94 11.29
CA GLU A 227 -13.31 1.39 12.13
C GLU A 227 -14.24 0.50 11.30
N ASP A 228 -14.79 1.05 10.22
CA ASP A 228 -15.56 0.32 9.22
C ASP A 228 -15.09 0.66 7.80
N SER A 229 -15.56 -0.08 6.80
CA SER A 229 -15.11 0.12 5.43
C SER A 229 -15.65 1.42 4.81
N ALA A 230 -16.87 1.84 5.13
CA ALA A 230 -17.48 3.00 4.51
C ALA A 230 -16.87 4.30 5.03
N SER A 231 -16.70 4.43 6.35
CA SER A 231 -16.02 5.58 6.96
C SER A 231 -14.58 5.73 6.48
N ALA A 232 -13.82 4.62 6.44
CA ALA A 232 -12.45 4.62 5.94
C ALA A 232 -12.36 5.04 4.46
N CYS A 233 -13.30 4.62 3.61
CA CYS A 233 -13.35 5.06 2.22
C CYS A 233 -13.66 6.56 2.11
N ALA A 234 -14.59 7.07 2.91
CA ALA A 234 -14.93 8.49 2.95
C ALA A 234 -13.74 9.34 3.43
N GLU A 235 -13.04 8.89 4.48
CA GLU A 235 -11.84 9.57 4.97
C GLU A 235 -10.73 9.56 3.92
N LEU A 236 -10.42 8.41 3.31
CA LEU A 236 -9.41 8.33 2.27
C LEU A 236 -9.76 9.25 1.10
N ARG A 237 -11.02 9.27 0.64
CA ARG A 237 -11.46 10.18 -0.41
C ARG A 237 -11.23 11.65 -0.05
N GLY A 238 -11.59 12.05 1.17
CA GLY A 238 -11.33 13.42 1.66
C GLY A 238 -9.84 13.74 1.75
N VAL A 239 -8.97 12.76 2.03
CA VAL A 239 -7.51 12.94 1.92
C VAL A 239 -7.08 13.18 0.47
N LEU A 240 -7.55 12.37 -0.48
CA LEU A 240 -7.20 12.51 -1.90
C LEU A 240 -7.68 13.85 -2.48
N GLU A 241 -8.89 14.29 -2.13
CA GLU A 241 -9.44 15.57 -2.58
C GLU A 241 -8.67 16.77 -2.05
N ARG A 242 -8.25 16.72 -0.78
CA ARG A 242 -7.40 17.76 -0.19
C ARG A 242 -6.01 17.78 -0.82
N LEU A 243 -5.46 16.62 -1.18
CA LEU A 243 -4.14 16.51 -1.81
C LEU A 243 -4.01 17.33 -3.10
N GLU A 244 -5.11 17.48 -3.83
CA GLU A 244 -5.16 18.27 -5.07
C GLU A 244 -5.38 19.77 -4.86
N ARG A 245 -5.88 20.19 -3.68
CA ARG A 245 -6.38 21.55 -3.44
C ARG A 245 -5.58 22.32 -2.40
N GLU A 246 -5.06 21.63 -1.40
CA GLU A 246 -4.41 22.21 -0.23
C GLU A 246 -2.88 22.19 -0.34
N CYS A 247 -2.23 22.95 0.54
CA CYS A 247 -0.78 23.00 0.65
C CYS A 247 -0.27 22.03 1.72
N PHE A 248 0.69 21.19 1.37
CA PHE A 248 1.31 20.21 2.27
C PHE A 248 2.78 20.54 2.50
N TRP A 249 3.32 20.08 3.63
CA TRP A 249 4.75 20.11 3.85
C TRP A 249 5.41 19.00 3.04
N VAL A 250 6.43 19.36 2.28
CA VAL A 250 7.29 18.40 1.56
C VAL A 250 8.75 18.73 1.85
N PRO A 251 9.66 17.75 1.79
CA PRO A 251 11.09 18.01 1.91
C PRO A 251 11.54 19.10 0.94
N LEU A 252 12.30 20.07 1.44
CA LEU A 252 12.81 21.19 0.64
C LEU A 252 13.71 20.70 -0.51
N SER A 253 14.41 19.57 -0.30
CA SER A 253 15.19 18.88 -1.33
C SER A 253 14.38 18.48 -2.56
N TRP A 254 13.06 18.31 -2.45
CA TRP A 254 12.20 17.97 -3.59
C TRP A 254 11.89 19.16 -4.51
N MET A 255 12.18 20.38 -4.05
CA MET A 255 11.96 21.62 -4.78
C MET A 255 13.25 22.20 -5.37
N ARG A 256 14.41 21.67 -4.99
CA ARG A 256 15.71 22.06 -5.53
C ARG A 256 15.98 21.23 -6.79
N THR A 257 15.53 21.73 -7.94
CA THR A 257 16.01 21.32 -9.28
C THR A 257 17.09 22.24 -9.76
#